data_AF-A0AAZ1XZY3-F1
#
_entry.id   AF-A0AAZ1XZY3-F1
#
_cell.length_a   1.000
_cell.length_b   1.000
_cell.length_c   1.000
_cell.angle_alpha   90.00
_cell.angle_beta   90.00
_cell.angle_gamma   90.00
#
_symmetry.space_group_name_H-M   'P 1'
#
loop_
_entity.id
_entity.type
_entity.pdbx_description
1 polymer ?
#
loop_
_entity_poly.entity_id
_entity_poly.type
_entity_poly.pdbx_seq_one_letter_code
_entity_poly.pdbx_strand_id
1 'polypeptide(L)'
;MKLPWDNRWSAGVVQDVDDLVKMQENCTDSVRLLNGTSLCSGRLEVNYNQSNQSKQSWTSVCEDDFDQQDAEVVCREIGCGPPSALQGALYGDVGAPVWSKEFQCEGHESALLDCRSSNSTRSSCSPGKAVGLTCSEPIRLVDGASRCAGTLEVKIGEWRPVHTFRMTLKQAASICKHLNCGPRASLKEKPTERPLWAPRLYCEITYFSAMGCLKHAIIISSSWAFPPVLVLTCSDEWWPAP
;
A
#
# COMPACT_ATOMS: atom_id res chain seq x y z
N MET A 1 -23.55 45.53 -11.59
CA MET A 1 -22.09 45.75 -11.42
C MET A 1 -21.64 44.74 -10.36
N LYS A 2 -21.18 43.53 -10.70
CA LYS A 2 -19.81 43.09 -11.06
C LYS A 2 -18.70 43.49 -10.05
N LEU A 3 -18.43 42.54 -9.10
CA LEU A 3 -17.15 42.01 -8.52
C LEU A 3 -16.17 42.98 -7.80
N PRO A 4 -15.27 42.54 -6.86
CA PRO A 4 -14.59 41.22 -6.84
C PRO A 4 -14.23 40.54 -5.48
N TRP A 5 -14.16 39.20 -5.55
CA TRP A 5 -13.22 38.24 -4.95
C TRP A 5 -12.15 38.75 -3.96
N ASP A 6 -12.13 38.22 -2.73
CA ASP A 6 -10.89 38.09 -1.95
C ASP A 6 -10.63 36.60 -1.68
N ASN A 7 -9.55 36.11 -2.29
CA ASN A 7 -9.00 34.78 -2.07
C ASN A 7 -8.14 34.86 -0.82
N ARG A 8 -8.59 34.25 0.28
CA ARG A 8 -7.71 34.01 1.43
C ARG A 8 -7.78 32.54 1.82
N TRP A 9 -6.85 31.77 1.27
CA TRP A 9 -6.42 30.52 1.88
C TRP A 9 -5.86 30.88 3.25
N SER A 10 -6.69 30.78 4.28
CA SER A 10 -6.20 30.80 5.66
C SER A 10 -5.44 29.49 5.86
N ALA A 11 -4.13 29.59 6.04
CA ALA A 11 -3.33 28.51 6.61
C ALA A 11 -3.99 28.09 7.92
N GLY A 12 -4.73 26.97 7.88
CA GLY A 12 -5.39 26.40 9.04
C GLY A 12 -4.34 25.86 10.00
N VAL A 13 -4.30 26.44 11.20
CA VAL A 13 -3.57 25.89 12.34
C VAL A 13 -4.24 24.59 12.72
N VAL A 14 -3.49 23.48 12.74
CA VAL A 14 -3.97 22.18 13.27
C VAL A 14 -4.23 22.37 14.76
N GLN A 15 -5.50 22.40 15.16
CA GLN A 15 -5.92 22.68 16.53
C GLN A 15 -6.50 21.48 17.27
N ASP A 16 -6.43 20.28 16.71
CA ASP A 16 -6.91 19.10 17.45
C ASP A 16 -6.08 17.83 17.21
N VAL A 17 -5.90 17.07 18.30
CA VAL A 17 -5.29 15.74 18.27
C VAL A 17 -6.16 14.74 17.48
N ASP A 18 -7.46 15.00 17.42
CA ASP A 18 -8.41 14.22 16.60
C ASP A 18 -8.18 14.37 15.09
N ASP A 19 -7.62 15.50 14.63
CA ASP A 19 -7.25 15.67 13.21
C ASP A 19 -5.94 14.93 12.86
N LEU A 20 -5.06 14.72 13.84
CA LEU A 20 -3.88 13.86 13.69
C LEU A 20 -4.26 12.37 13.72
N VAL A 21 -5.26 11.99 14.52
CA VAL A 21 -5.85 10.64 14.48
C VAL A 21 -6.55 10.40 13.14
N LYS A 22 -7.30 11.37 12.59
CA LYS A 22 -7.89 11.28 11.24
C LYS A 22 -6.86 11.10 10.13
N MET A 23 -5.69 11.74 10.21
CA MET A 23 -4.62 11.53 9.23
C MET A 23 -3.95 10.15 9.37
N GLN A 24 -4.06 9.50 10.52
CA GLN A 24 -3.61 8.12 10.75
C GLN A 24 -4.73 7.08 10.51
N GLU A 25 -5.99 7.52 10.40
CA GLU A 25 -7.17 6.80 9.93
C GLU A 25 -7.47 7.01 8.45
N ASN A 26 -6.54 7.54 7.65
CA ASN A 26 -6.70 7.54 6.20
C ASN A 26 -6.32 6.17 5.60
N CYS A 27 -6.87 5.11 6.19
CA CYS A 27 -7.17 3.93 5.40
C CYS A 27 -8.15 4.38 4.32
N THR A 28 -7.90 3.99 3.08
CA THR A 28 -8.83 4.20 1.98
C THR A 28 -10.11 3.44 2.28
N ASP A 29 -11.03 4.08 3.01
CA ASP A 29 -12.28 3.46 3.47
C ASP A 29 -13.22 3.08 2.32
N SER A 30 -12.86 3.48 1.10
CA SER A 30 -13.50 3.22 -0.18
C SER A 30 -13.08 1.90 -0.82
N VAL A 31 -11.83 1.44 -0.65
CA VAL A 31 -11.31 0.23 -1.35
C VAL A 31 -10.42 -0.64 -0.46
N ARG A 32 -10.48 -1.96 -0.65
CA ARG A 32 -9.56 -2.91 0.00
C ARG A 32 -9.25 -4.10 -0.91
N LEU A 33 -8.06 -4.66 -0.72
CA LEU A 33 -7.64 -5.92 -1.35
C LEU A 33 -7.63 -7.05 -0.30
N LEU A 34 -8.33 -8.14 -0.58
CA LEU A 34 -8.45 -9.29 0.33
C LEU A 34 -7.84 -10.57 -0.24
N ASN A 35 -7.46 -11.49 0.65
CA ASN A 35 -6.93 -12.82 0.32
C ASN A 35 -5.65 -12.81 -0.54
N GLY A 36 -4.91 -11.70 -0.60
CA GLY A 36 -3.62 -11.65 -1.27
C GLY A 36 -2.42 -11.94 -0.37
N THR A 37 -1.23 -11.85 -0.95
CA THR A 37 0.05 -12.05 -0.27
C THR A 37 0.57 -10.78 0.41
N SER A 38 -0.17 -9.68 0.35
CA SER A 38 0.16 -8.36 0.88
C SER A 38 -1.10 -7.50 0.94
N LEU A 39 -1.02 -6.27 1.44
CA LEU A 39 -2.09 -5.26 1.30
C LEU A 39 -2.21 -4.69 -0.13
N CYS A 40 -1.28 -5.05 -1.02
CA CYS A 40 -1.20 -4.55 -2.40
C CYS A 40 -1.56 -5.61 -3.43
N SER A 41 -2.07 -6.76 -2.98
CA SER A 41 -2.53 -7.84 -3.82
C SER A 41 -3.81 -8.43 -3.24
N GLY A 42 -4.71 -8.91 -4.09
CA GLY A 42 -5.92 -9.61 -3.64
C GLY A 42 -7.16 -9.28 -4.46
N ARG A 43 -8.30 -9.81 -4.01
CA ARG A 43 -9.63 -9.47 -4.52
C ARG A 43 -9.98 -8.03 -4.16
N LEU A 44 -10.38 -7.24 -5.15
CA LEU A 44 -10.84 -5.88 -4.93
C LEU A 44 -12.27 -5.84 -4.42
N GLU A 45 -12.45 -5.20 -3.27
CA GLU A 45 -13.76 -4.85 -2.73
C GLU A 45 -13.86 -3.33 -2.54
N VAL A 46 -15.03 -2.79 -2.87
CA VAL A 46 -15.35 -1.36 -2.77
C VAL A 46 -16.44 -1.16 -1.74
N ASN A 47 -16.30 -0.13 -0.91
CA ASN A 47 -17.29 0.29 0.07
C ASN A 47 -17.98 1.56 -0.42
N TYR A 48 -19.26 1.42 -0.79
CA TYR A 48 -20.00 2.51 -1.43
C TYR A 48 -20.92 3.29 -0.48
N ASN A 49 -21.11 2.82 0.76
CA ASN A 49 -21.98 3.46 1.74
C ASN A 49 -21.13 4.16 2.82
N GLN A 50 -20.63 5.35 2.51
CA GLN A 50 -19.96 6.22 3.50
C GLN A 50 -20.93 7.09 4.31
N SER A 51 -22.22 7.13 3.98
CA SER A 51 -23.20 7.94 4.72
C SER A 51 -23.66 7.25 6.02
N ASN A 52 -23.16 7.74 7.15
CA ASN A 52 -23.57 7.46 8.54
C ASN A 52 -23.18 6.09 9.15
N GLN A 53 -21.92 6.00 9.57
CA GLN A 53 -21.41 5.43 10.85
C GLN A 53 -21.95 4.10 11.44
N SER A 54 -22.67 3.24 10.71
CA SER A 54 -23.10 1.95 11.31
C SER A 54 -23.17 0.73 10.41
N LYS A 55 -23.00 0.84 9.07
CA LYS A 55 -22.90 -0.36 8.23
C LYS A 55 -22.11 -0.11 6.94
N GLN A 56 -20.80 -0.34 6.98
CA GLN A 56 -19.99 -0.46 5.77
C GLN A 56 -20.50 -1.66 4.96
N SER A 57 -20.70 -1.48 3.65
CA SER A 57 -21.14 -2.54 2.75
C SER A 57 -20.11 -2.71 1.65
N TRP A 58 -19.36 -3.80 1.74
CA TRP A 58 -18.30 -4.15 0.81
C TRP A 58 -18.84 -5.00 -0.33
N THR A 59 -18.43 -4.70 -1.55
CA THR A 59 -18.91 -5.36 -2.77
C THR A 59 -17.71 -5.65 -3.68
N SER A 60 -17.65 -6.85 -4.25
CA SER A 60 -16.61 -7.21 -5.23
C SER A 60 -16.81 -6.43 -6.53
N VAL A 61 -15.74 -6.06 -7.24
CA VAL A 61 -15.85 -5.45 -8.58
C VAL A 61 -15.77 -6.54 -9.66
N CYS A 62 -16.58 -6.42 -10.72
CA CYS A 62 -16.53 -7.38 -11.82
C CYS A 62 -15.27 -7.17 -12.68
N GLU A 63 -14.53 -8.24 -12.96
CA GLU A 63 -13.36 -8.26 -13.85
C GLU A 63 -13.66 -7.65 -15.22
N ASP A 64 -14.86 -7.89 -15.69
CA ASP A 64 -15.35 -7.50 -17.00
C ASP A 64 -15.65 -5.99 -17.12
N ASP A 65 -15.83 -5.30 -15.99
CA ASP A 65 -16.18 -3.87 -15.88
C ASP A 65 -15.10 -3.09 -15.10
N PHE A 66 -13.86 -3.61 -15.10
CA PHE A 66 -12.72 -3.02 -14.43
C PHE A 66 -11.50 -3.05 -15.35
N ASP A 67 -10.99 -1.88 -15.71
CA ASP A 67 -9.90 -1.74 -16.66
C ASP A 67 -8.56 -1.33 -16.02
N GLN A 68 -7.58 -1.05 -16.87
CA GLN A 68 -6.24 -0.67 -16.47
C GLN A 68 -6.20 0.70 -15.77
N GLN A 69 -7.06 1.63 -16.18
CA GLN A 69 -7.14 2.98 -15.62
C GLN A 69 -7.77 2.95 -14.23
N ASP A 70 -8.80 2.13 -14.04
CA ASP A 70 -9.38 1.87 -12.71
C ASP A 70 -8.31 1.26 -11.78
N ALA A 71 -7.51 0.32 -12.29
CA ALA A 71 -6.41 -0.30 -11.55
C ALA A 71 -5.32 0.70 -11.12
N GLU A 72 -5.01 1.67 -11.98
CA GLU A 72 -4.06 2.76 -11.67
C GLU A 72 -4.57 3.64 -10.53
N VAL A 73 -5.86 4.00 -10.56
CA VAL A 73 -6.48 4.76 -9.47
C VAL A 73 -6.44 3.97 -8.18
N VAL A 74 -6.87 2.70 -8.18
CA VAL A 74 -6.87 1.86 -6.97
C VAL A 74 -5.47 1.70 -6.39
N CYS A 75 -4.49 1.29 -7.20
CA CYS A 75 -3.12 1.05 -6.70
C CYS A 75 -2.46 2.34 -6.16
N ARG A 76 -2.81 3.51 -6.73
CA ARG A 76 -2.37 4.81 -6.21
C ARG A 76 -3.08 5.18 -4.92
N GLU A 77 -4.40 4.98 -4.87
CA GLU A 77 -5.24 5.23 -3.71
C GLU A 77 -4.70 4.49 -2.48
N ILE A 78 -4.36 3.20 -2.61
CA ILE A 78 -3.79 2.38 -1.52
C ILE A 78 -2.26 2.51 -1.35
N GLY A 79 -1.58 3.35 -2.15
CA GLY A 79 -0.15 3.62 -2.02
C GLY A 79 0.79 2.48 -2.42
N CYS A 80 0.37 1.60 -3.32
CA CYS A 80 1.09 0.37 -3.70
C CYS A 80 1.89 0.45 -5.01
N GLY A 81 2.07 1.64 -5.57
CA GLY A 81 2.73 1.86 -6.86
C GLY A 81 1.79 1.62 -8.06
N PRO A 82 2.30 1.45 -9.29
CA PRO A 82 1.46 1.11 -10.43
C PRO A 82 0.93 -0.34 -10.35
N PRO A 83 -0.20 -0.63 -11.03
CA PRO A 83 -0.70 -1.99 -11.22
C PRO A 83 0.30 -2.85 -11.99
N SER A 84 0.43 -4.12 -11.59
CA SER A 84 1.31 -5.10 -12.22
C SER A 84 0.55 -6.24 -12.88
N ALA A 85 -0.62 -6.60 -12.35
CA ALA A 85 -1.49 -7.58 -12.95
C ALA A 85 -2.96 -7.46 -12.52
N LEU A 86 -3.83 -7.88 -13.42
CA LEU A 86 -5.28 -8.00 -13.25
C LEU A 86 -5.65 -9.46 -13.51
N GLN A 87 -6.29 -10.11 -12.54
CA GLN A 87 -6.69 -11.51 -12.64
C GLN A 87 -8.06 -11.72 -12.01
N GLY A 88 -8.97 -12.47 -12.63
CA GLY A 88 -10.24 -12.88 -12.02
C GLY A 88 -10.10 -13.84 -10.83
N ALA A 89 -10.96 -14.88 -10.79
CA ALA A 89 -11.24 -15.86 -9.71
C ALA A 89 -10.13 -16.40 -8.76
N LEU A 90 -8.85 -16.05 -8.93
CA LEU A 90 -7.70 -16.54 -8.16
C LEU A 90 -7.85 -16.37 -6.64
N TYR A 91 -8.65 -15.40 -6.18
CA TYR A 91 -8.80 -15.07 -4.75
C TYR A 91 -10.07 -15.62 -4.10
N GLY A 92 -10.78 -16.53 -4.79
CA GLY A 92 -11.88 -17.33 -4.25
C GLY A 92 -13.15 -16.52 -3.98
N ASP A 93 -13.95 -16.27 -5.02
CA ASP A 93 -15.26 -15.62 -4.88
C ASP A 93 -16.38 -16.55 -5.37
N VAL A 94 -16.88 -17.38 -4.45
CA VAL A 94 -18.11 -18.15 -4.64
C VAL A 94 -19.19 -17.52 -3.77
N GLY A 95 -19.70 -16.35 -4.16
CA GLY A 95 -20.98 -15.83 -3.66
C GLY A 95 -21.01 -14.45 -3.03
N ALA A 96 -19.97 -13.61 -3.17
CA ALA A 96 -20.08 -12.22 -2.75
C ALA A 96 -20.95 -11.40 -3.73
N PRO A 97 -21.70 -10.40 -3.24
CA PRO A 97 -22.37 -9.42 -4.11
C PRO A 97 -21.34 -8.74 -5.01
N VAL A 98 -21.65 -8.62 -6.30
CA VAL A 98 -20.81 -7.93 -7.28
C VAL A 98 -21.40 -6.56 -7.59
N TRP A 99 -20.51 -5.59 -7.75
CA TRP A 99 -20.79 -4.21 -8.06
C TRP A 99 -21.52 -4.12 -9.39
N SER A 100 -22.60 -3.33 -9.41
CA SER A 100 -23.51 -3.24 -10.56
C SER A 100 -23.19 -2.08 -11.50
N LYS A 101 -22.08 -1.38 -11.28
CA LYS A 101 -21.63 -0.26 -12.10
C LYS A 101 -20.25 -0.53 -12.69
N GLU A 102 -20.00 0.07 -13.85
CA GLU A 102 -18.67 0.15 -14.45
C GLU A 102 -17.99 1.44 -13.98
N PHE A 103 -16.73 1.35 -13.59
CA PHE A 103 -15.90 2.52 -13.32
C PHE A 103 -15.30 2.99 -14.65
N GLN A 104 -15.27 4.30 -14.85
CA GLN A 104 -14.78 4.92 -16.07
C GLN A 104 -13.74 5.97 -15.68
N CYS A 105 -12.72 5.53 -14.95
CA CYS A 105 -11.63 6.38 -14.51
C CYS A 105 -10.83 6.90 -15.72
N GLU A 106 -10.39 8.15 -15.62
CA GLU A 106 -9.44 8.75 -16.56
C GLU A 106 -7.98 8.50 -16.13
N GLY A 107 -7.77 7.98 -14.92
CA GLY A 107 -6.47 7.58 -14.37
C GLY A 107 -5.81 8.66 -13.49
N HIS A 108 -6.43 9.82 -13.30
CA HIS A 108 -5.91 10.94 -12.50
C HIS A 108 -6.69 11.18 -11.20
N GLU A 109 -7.77 10.44 -10.99
CA GLU A 109 -8.63 10.50 -9.81
C GLU A 109 -7.89 10.09 -8.52
N SER A 110 -8.21 10.74 -7.39
CA SER A 110 -7.61 10.41 -6.09
C SER A 110 -8.10 9.09 -5.50
N ALA A 111 -9.37 8.74 -5.76
CA ALA A 111 -9.99 7.52 -5.31
C ALA A 111 -10.90 6.93 -6.39
N LEU A 112 -11.12 5.61 -6.35
CA LEU A 112 -11.97 4.89 -7.31
C LEU A 112 -13.41 5.42 -7.32
N LEU A 113 -13.91 5.87 -6.17
CA LEU A 113 -15.25 6.45 -6.05
C LEU A 113 -15.37 7.87 -6.61
N ASP A 114 -14.25 8.55 -6.91
CA ASP A 114 -14.25 9.85 -7.58
C ASP A 114 -14.42 9.71 -9.10
N CYS A 115 -14.22 8.49 -9.64
CA CYS A 115 -14.39 8.22 -11.04
C CYS A 115 -15.86 8.30 -11.46
N ARG A 116 -16.09 8.66 -12.72
CA ARG A 116 -17.42 8.51 -13.30
C ARG A 116 -17.82 7.03 -13.24
N SER A 117 -19.07 6.78 -12.90
CA SER A 117 -19.62 5.43 -12.92
C SER A 117 -20.93 5.39 -13.69
N SER A 118 -21.12 4.33 -14.46
CA SER A 118 -22.35 4.08 -15.21
C SER A 118 -22.91 2.71 -14.85
N ASN A 119 -24.21 2.49 -15.06
CA ASN A 119 -24.76 1.16 -14.84
C ASN A 119 -24.07 0.18 -15.77
N SER A 120 -23.64 -0.97 -15.23
CA SER A 120 -23.04 -2.01 -16.06
C SER A 120 -24.03 -2.40 -17.15
N THR A 121 -23.53 -2.46 -18.39
CA THR A 121 -24.32 -2.92 -19.53
C THR A 121 -24.47 -4.45 -19.55
N ARG A 122 -23.75 -5.15 -18.67
CA ARG A 122 -23.77 -6.60 -18.54
C ARG A 122 -24.87 -7.00 -17.55
N SER A 123 -25.72 -7.93 -17.97
CA SER A 123 -26.92 -8.33 -17.21
C SER A 123 -26.63 -9.09 -15.91
N SER A 124 -25.42 -9.63 -15.74
CA SER A 124 -24.94 -10.17 -14.47
C SER A 124 -23.44 -10.49 -14.56
N CYS A 125 -22.70 -10.19 -13.50
CA CYS A 125 -21.36 -10.74 -13.32
C CYS A 125 -21.48 -12.19 -12.82
N SER A 126 -20.88 -13.15 -13.52
CA SER A 126 -20.95 -14.56 -13.12
C SER A 126 -20.19 -14.79 -11.80
N PRO A 127 -20.59 -15.77 -10.95
CA PRO A 127 -19.79 -16.16 -9.80
C PRO A 127 -18.34 -16.49 -10.21
N GLY A 128 -17.35 -16.05 -9.42
CA GLY A 128 -15.93 -16.18 -9.76
C GLY A 128 -15.38 -15.11 -10.71
N LYS A 129 -16.18 -14.12 -11.12
CA LYS A 129 -15.71 -12.98 -11.94
C LYS A 129 -15.35 -11.73 -11.15
N ALA A 130 -15.13 -11.86 -9.84
CA ALA A 130 -14.56 -10.76 -9.07
C ALA A 130 -13.11 -10.48 -9.49
N VAL A 131 -12.78 -9.20 -9.65
CA VAL A 131 -11.45 -8.78 -10.04
C VAL A 131 -10.47 -8.93 -8.87
N GLY A 132 -9.36 -9.57 -9.16
CA GLY A 132 -8.13 -9.57 -8.39
C GLY A 132 -7.15 -8.58 -8.99
N LEU A 133 -6.52 -7.80 -8.12
CA LEU A 133 -5.55 -6.78 -8.47
C LEU A 133 -4.24 -7.05 -7.75
N THR A 134 -3.12 -6.99 -8.48
CA THR A 134 -1.77 -6.99 -7.90
C THR A 134 -1.05 -5.72 -8.31
N CYS A 135 -0.67 -4.90 -7.33
CA CYS A 135 0.15 -3.71 -7.52
C CYS A 135 1.64 -4.05 -7.38
N SER A 136 2.50 -3.17 -7.88
CA SER A 136 3.94 -3.46 -8.05
C SER A 136 4.78 -3.49 -6.76
N GLU A 137 4.22 -3.14 -5.61
CA GLU A 137 4.82 -3.21 -4.26
C GLU A 137 6.28 -2.70 -4.21
N PRO A 138 6.54 -1.46 -3.77
CA PRO A 138 7.90 -0.93 -3.79
C PRO A 138 8.83 -1.55 -2.74
N ILE A 139 8.36 -2.47 -1.91
CA ILE A 139 9.08 -3.05 -0.77
C ILE A 139 8.99 -4.58 -0.80
N ARG A 140 10.10 -5.27 -0.49
CA ARG A 140 10.12 -6.73 -0.32
C ARG A 140 11.14 -7.20 0.72
N LEU A 141 10.95 -8.43 1.18
CA LEU A 141 11.93 -9.19 1.98
C LEU A 141 12.53 -10.31 1.12
N VAL A 142 13.87 -10.36 1.04
CA VAL A 142 14.60 -11.38 0.24
C VAL A 142 15.66 -12.09 1.06
N ASP A 143 16.06 -13.29 0.63
CA ASP A 143 17.12 -14.07 1.27
C ASP A 143 16.89 -14.38 2.75
N GLY A 144 15.64 -14.67 3.13
CA GLY A 144 15.31 -15.18 4.46
C GLY A 144 14.45 -16.44 4.40
N ALA A 145 14.11 -16.97 5.58
CA ALA A 145 13.48 -18.28 5.71
C ALA A 145 12.02 -18.34 5.22
N SER A 146 11.37 -17.19 5.00
CA SER A 146 9.99 -17.10 4.54
C SER A 146 9.74 -15.73 3.87
N ARG A 147 8.57 -15.53 3.26
CA ARG A 147 8.15 -14.21 2.74
C ARG A 147 8.08 -13.10 3.81
N CYS A 148 8.02 -13.50 5.08
CA CYS A 148 7.94 -12.61 6.23
C CYS A 148 9.29 -12.45 6.95
N ALA A 149 10.38 -12.96 6.37
CA ALA A 149 11.71 -12.84 6.93
C ALA A 149 12.75 -12.61 5.82
N GLY A 150 13.63 -11.63 6.00
CA GLY A 150 14.72 -11.41 5.04
C GLY A 150 15.27 -9.99 5.04
N THR A 151 16.14 -9.74 4.07
CA THR A 151 16.73 -8.43 3.79
C THR A 151 15.67 -7.49 3.24
N LEU A 152 15.49 -6.34 3.88
CA LEU A 152 14.61 -5.29 3.38
C LEU A 152 15.21 -4.64 2.12
N GLU A 153 14.53 -4.80 0.99
CA GLU A 153 14.84 -4.10 -0.25
C GLU A 153 13.71 -3.17 -0.67
N VAL A 154 14.08 -2.04 -1.27
CA VAL A 154 13.15 -1.06 -1.83
C VAL A 154 13.49 -0.82 -3.30
N LYS A 155 12.46 -0.68 -4.14
CA LYS A 155 12.61 -0.42 -5.57
C LYS A 155 12.54 1.07 -5.87
N ILE A 156 13.65 1.65 -6.32
CA ILE A 156 13.71 3.02 -6.88
C ILE A 156 14.47 2.93 -8.19
N GLY A 157 13.73 2.64 -9.27
CA GLY A 157 14.29 2.07 -10.50
C GLY A 157 14.69 0.61 -10.29
N GLU A 158 15.76 0.38 -9.53
CA GLU A 158 16.32 -0.94 -9.20
C GLU A 158 16.07 -1.33 -7.74
N TRP A 159 16.05 -2.64 -7.49
CA TRP A 159 15.98 -3.21 -6.14
C TRP A 159 17.33 -3.11 -5.43
N ARG A 160 17.36 -2.47 -4.26
CA ARG A 160 18.55 -2.44 -3.40
C ARG A 160 18.19 -2.59 -1.93
N PRO A 161 19.09 -3.15 -1.12
CA PRO A 161 18.90 -3.20 0.32
C PRO A 161 18.92 -1.80 0.92
N VAL A 162 18.26 -1.61 2.07
CA VAL A 162 18.16 -0.31 2.74
C VAL A 162 19.14 -0.21 3.92
N HIS A 163 19.80 0.93 4.06
CA HIS A 163 20.65 1.27 5.21
C HIS A 163 19.83 1.51 6.47
N THR A 164 20.34 1.04 7.61
CA THR A 164 19.48 0.73 8.76
C THR A 164 19.71 1.55 10.01
N PHE A 165 20.73 2.41 10.04
CA PHE A 165 21.28 2.98 11.27
C PHE A 165 20.27 3.66 12.21
N ARG A 166 19.02 3.92 11.78
CA ARG A 166 17.97 4.55 12.61
C ARG A 166 16.57 3.94 12.48
N MET A 167 16.44 2.70 11.99
CA MET A 167 15.11 2.10 11.86
C MET A 167 14.57 1.61 13.20
N THR A 168 13.36 2.03 13.55
CA THR A 168 12.71 1.66 14.82
C THR A 168 11.81 0.43 14.67
N LEU A 169 11.49 -0.22 15.79
CA LEU A 169 10.52 -1.33 15.79
C LEU A 169 9.11 -0.89 15.33
N LYS A 170 8.72 0.36 15.55
CA LYS A 170 7.43 0.90 15.07
C LYS A 170 7.40 0.99 13.55
N GLN A 171 8.49 1.48 12.95
CA GLN A 171 8.67 1.54 11.51
C GLN A 171 8.69 0.14 10.89
N ALA A 172 9.39 -0.79 11.54
CA ALA A 172 9.45 -2.19 11.12
C ALA A 172 8.08 -2.88 11.19
N ALA A 173 7.32 -2.63 12.26
CA ALA A 173 5.95 -3.09 12.42
C ALA A 173 5.03 -2.57 11.30
N SER A 174 5.21 -1.30 10.88
CA SER A 174 4.49 -0.74 9.74
C SER A 174 4.75 -1.56 8.47
N ILE A 175 6.01 -1.90 8.18
CA ILE A 175 6.36 -2.71 7.00
C ILE A 175 5.78 -4.13 7.12
N CYS A 176 5.94 -4.79 8.27
CA CYS A 176 5.41 -6.14 8.50
C CYS A 176 3.89 -6.22 8.31
N LYS A 177 3.15 -5.21 8.79
CA LYS A 177 1.71 -5.11 8.61
C LYS A 177 1.33 -5.01 7.13
N HIS A 178 2.06 -4.21 6.34
CA HIS A 178 1.78 -4.04 4.91
C HIS A 178 2.10 -5.26 4.06
N LEU A 179 3.12 -6.02 4.44
CA LEU A 179 3.45 -7.31 3.83
C LEU A 179 2.49 -8.44 4.27
N ASN A 180 1.46 -8.11 5.08
CA ASN A 180 0.51 -9.05 5.64
C ASN A 180 1.22 -10.21 6.38
N CYS A 181 2.19 -9.85 7.24
CA CYS A 181 3.07 -10.75 7.97
C CYS A 181 2.96 -10.58 9.50
N GLY A 182 1.93 -9.88 9.96
CA GLY A 182 1.71 -9.54 11.37
C GLY A 182 2.34 -8.22 11.81
N PRO A 183 1.98 -7.72 13.01
CA PRO A 183 2.44 -6.42 13.48
C PRO A 183 3.78 -6.47 14.21
N ARG A 184 4.30 -7.65 14.58
CA ARG A 184 5.54 -7.76 15.36
C ARG A 184 6.72 -7.83 14.40
N ALA A 185 7.79 -7.15 14.77
CA ALA A 185 9.01 -7.09 14.00
C ALA A 185 10.21 -7.36 14.91
N SER A 186 11.19 -8.09 14.38
CA SER A 186 12.54 -8.16 14.94
C SER A 186 13.54 -7.73 13.89
N LEU A 187 14.57 -7.03 14.34
CA LEU A 187 15.58 -6.42 13.49
C LEU A 187 16.92 -7.06 13.78
N LYS A 188 17.61 -7.50 12.74
CA LYS A 188 19.00 -7.93 12.80
C LYS A 188 19.80 -7.18 11.75
N GLU A 189 21.05 -6.91 12.06
CA GLU A 189 21.98 -6.27 11.14
C GLU A 189 22.91 -7.34 10.56
N LYS A 190 23.16 -7.26 9.24
CA LYS A 190 24.20 -8.05 8.58
C LYS A 190 25.01 -7.16 7.64
N PRO A 191 26.32 -7.39 7.47
CA PRO A 191 27.10 -6.66 6.48
C PRO A 191 26.61 -6.98 5.06
N THR A 192 26.74 -6.02 4.15
CA THR A 192 26.52 -6.23 2.71
C THR A 192 27.67 -5.63 1.90
N GLU A 193 27.96 -6.24 0.77
CA GLU A 193 28.84 -5.66 -0.26
C GLU A 193 28.04 -5.01 -1.38
N ARG A 194 26.72 -5.23 -1.42
CA ARG A 194 25.83 -4.66 -2.45
C ARG A 194 25.61 -3.17 -2.18
N PRO A 195 25.61 -2.31 -3.22
CA PRO A 195 25.27 -0.91 -3.03
C PRO A 195 23.82 -0.79 -2.55
N LEU A 196 23.60 0.06 -1.56
CA LEU A 196 22.38 0.11 -0.76
C LEU A 196 21.71 1.50 -0.81
N TRP A 197 20.43 1.59 -0.49
CA TRP A 197 19.72 2.87 -0.36
C TRP A 197 19.94 3.50 1.01
N ALA A 198 20.36 4.76 1.04
CA ALA A 198 20.41 5.53 2.28
C ALA A 198 19.17 6.42 2.46
N PRO A 199 18.56 6.44 3.67
CA PRO A 199 17.56 7.42 4.00
C PRO A 199 18.16 8.82 4.05
N ARG A 200 17.34 9.83 3.69
CA ARG A 200 17.63 11.23 3.98
C ARG A 200 17.73 11.43 5.50
N LEU A 201 18.52 12.42 5.91
CA LEU A 201 18.57 12.88 7.30
C LEU A 201 17.15 13.15 7.81
N TYR A 202 16.85 12.63 9.00
CA TYR A 202 15.55 12.78 9.67
C TYR A 202 14.35 12.14 8.95
N CYS A 203 14.58 11.26 7.96
CA CYS A 203 13.48 10.54 7.31
C CYS A 203 13.17 9.23 8.04
N GLU A 204 11.91 9.07 8.40
CA GLU A 204 11.38 7.84 8.99
C GLU A 204 10.92 6.89 7.90
N ILE A 205 11.62 5.78 7.70
CA ILE A 205 11.25 4.78 6.71
C ILE A 205 10.07 3.96 7.23
N THR A 206 8.90 4.13 6.61
CA THR A 206 7.72 3.26 6.76
C THR A 206 7.39 2.67 5.40
N TYR A 207 6.34 1.84 5.32
CA TYR A 207 5.89 1.31 4.03
C TYR A 207 5.57 2.43 3.02
N PHE A 208 4.82 3.44 3.45
CA PHE A 208 4.38 4.54 2.59
C PHE A 208 5.48 5.58 2.30
N SER A 209 6.39 5.83 3.23
CA SER A 209 7.41 6.88 3.07
C SER A 209 8.70 6.39 2.40
N ALA A 210 8.91 5.07 2.28
CA ALA A 210 10.17 4.50 1.82
C ALA A 210 10.68 5.10 0.49
N MET A 211 9.83 5.18 -0.53
CA MET A 211 10.22 5.72 -1.83
C MET A 211 10.63 7.20 -1.77
N GLY A 212 9.95 8.02 -0.97
CA GLY A 212 10.28 9.43 -0.80
C GLY A 212 11.47 9.69 0.12
N CYS A 213 11.70 8.79 1.08
CA CYS A 213 12.75 8.90 2.09
C CYS A 213 14.14 8.53 1.58
N LEU A 214 14.23 7.60 0.64
CA LEU A 214 15.50 7.12 0.10
C LEU A 214 15.91 8.02 -1.08
N LYS A 215 17.20 8.35 -1.18
CA LYS A 215 17.68 9.30 -2.21
C LYS A 215 18.90 8.80 -2.96
N HIS A 216 19.93 8.37 -2.24
CA HIS A 216 21.21 8.02 -2.86
C HIS A 216 21.57 6.57 -2.56
N ALA A 217 22.11 5.91 -3.60
CA ALA A 217 22.79 4.63 -3.42
C ALA A 217 24.16 4.91 -2.78
N ILE A 218 24.44 4.33 -1.61
CA ILE A 218 25.80 4.32 -1.08
C ILE A 218 26.58 3.25 -1.85
N ILE A 219 27.60 3.69 -2.58
CA ILE A 219 28.58 2.82 -3.21
C ILE A 219 29.70 2.60 -2.20
N ILE A 220 29.88 1.37 -1.74
CA ILE A 220 30.90 1.03 -0.75
C ILE A 220 32.26 1.05 -1.47
N SER A 221 33.13 2.02 -1.16
CA SER A 221 34.55 1.95 -1.53
C SER A 221 35.29 1.14 -0.46
N SER A 222 36.31 0.39 -0.87
CA SER A 222 37.04 -0.66 -0.11
C SER A 222 37.73 -0.21 1.19
N SER A 223 37.44 0.98 1.71
CA SER A 223 38.13 1.60 2.85
C SER A 223 37.25 1.74 4.11
N TRP A 224 36.01 1.25 4.08
CA TRP A 224 35.07 1.28 5.22
C TRP A 224 34.56 -0.11 5.55
N ALA A 225 34.32 -0.38 6.83
CA ALA A 225 33.56 -1.55 7.28
C ALA A 225 32.23 -1.62 6.51
N PHE A 226 31.87 -2.82 6.02
CA PHE A 226 30.65 -3.03 5.25
C PHE A 226 29.44 -2.48 6.03
N PRO A 227 28.68 -1.52 5.47
CA PRO A 227 27.54 -0.95 6.16
C PRO A 227 26.47 -2.04 6.39
N PRO A 228 25.79 -2.01 7.55
CA PRO A 228 24.77 -3.00 7.86
C PRO A 228 23.52 -2.81 6.99
N VAL A 229 22.90 -3.93 6.60
CA VAL A 229 21.56 -3.99 6.00
C VAL A 229 20.58 -4.64 6.95
N LEU A 230 19.29 -4.35 6.73
CA LEU A 230 18.22 -4.77 7.64
C LEU A 230 17.77 -6.17 7.29
N VAL A 231 17.90 -7.09 8.22
CA VAL A 231 17.15 -8.34 8.20
C VAL A 231 15.95 -8.16 9.11
N LEU A 232 14.77 -8.11 8.50
CA LEU A 232 13.49 -8.01 9.16
C LEU A 232 12.89 -9.40 9.29
N THR A 233 12.43 -9.78 10.47
CA THR A 233 11.57 -10.96 10.66
C THR A 233 10.27 -10.51 11.32
N CYS A 234 9.17 -10.78 10.64
CA CYS A 234 7.81 -10.45 11.05
C CYS A 234 7.11 -11.67 11.67
N SER A 235 6.23 -11.44 12.65
CA SER A 235 5.41 -12.50 13.23
C SER A 235 4.05 -11.98 13.74
N ASP A 236 3.10 -12.91 13.83
CA ASP A 236 1.82 -12.70 14.52
C ASP A 236 1.91 -13.00 16.03
N GLU A 237 2.80 -13.90 16.45
CA GLU A 237 2.89 -14.40 17.83
C GLU A 237 3.91 -13.65 18.72
N TRP A 238 3.58 -13.51 20.01
CA TRP A 238 4.50 -13.15 21.08
C TRP A 238 5.41 -14.35 21.40
N TRP A 239 6.56 -14.50 20.73
CA TRP A 239 7.58 -15.47 21.19
C TRP A 239 8.45 -14.84 22.31
N PRO A 240 8.83 -15.58 23.37
CA PRO A 240 8.70 -17.03 23.52
C PRO A 240 7.38 -17.57 24.04
N ALA A 241 6.78 -18.52 23.31
CA ALA A 241 5.99 -19.52 24.00
C ALA A 241 6.95 -20.36 24.87
N PRO A 242 6.47 -20.82 26.03
CA PRO A 242 7.27 -21.52 27.02
C PRO A 242 7.74 -22.91 26.56
#